data_AF-A0A843GWL5-F1
#
_entry.id   AF-A0A843GWL5-F1
#
_cell.length_a   1.000
_cell.length_b   1.000
_cell.length_c   1.000
_cell.angle_alpha   90.00
_cell.angle_beta   90.00
_cell.angle_gamma   90.00
#
_symmetry.space_group_name_H-M   'P 1'
#
loop_
_entity.id
_entity.type
_entity.pdbx_description
1 polymer ?
#
loop_
_entity_poly.entity_id
_entity_poly.type
_entity_poly.pdbx_seq_one_letter_code
_entity_poly.pdbx_strand_id
1 'polypeptide(L)'
;MAEGNYSLADIAAAMGGNGMGGMGGSWLAILFLIILFGGNGGWGNNFNNAIGYENLATSNEVQRGFDNQNSMANQREILSAVNSGTAQSVAATNQVYHDIVSYVGDKYSELDRDVLTVGAGVQQAIANQNQCCCDTRMLIQETSAQNRYDALLNTNAINANITASNQKVLDALAQNKIDAMAARINQLELQQAVSGVVRYPNSFVYSAGNSPFCNGCCGC
;
A
#
# COMPACT_ATOMS: atom_id res chain seq x y z
N MET A 1 -43.08 27.83 -63.10
CA MET A 1 -42.75 29.26 -63.19
C MET A 1 -44.00 29.93 -63.74
N ALA A 2 -44.71 30.71 -62.93
CA ALA A 2 -45.90 31.41 -63.40
C ALA A 2 -45.44 32.70 -64.08
N GLU A 3 -45.40 32.70 -65.41
CA GLU A 3 -45.16 33.90 -66.21
C GLU A 3 -46.50 34.56 -66.51
N GLY A 4 -46.73 35.75 -65.96
CA GLY A 4 -47.85 36.61 -66.32
C GLY A 4 -47.58 37.27 -67.68
N ASN A 5 -48.33 36.84 -68.69
CA ASN A 5 -48.37 37.49 -70.00
C ASN A 5 -49.01 38.88 -69.88
N TYR A 6 -48.23 39.95 -70.01
CA TYR A 6 -48.77 41.27 -70.30
C TYR A 6 -49.31 41.30 -71.73
N SER A 7 -50.61 41.54 -71.86
CA SER A 7 -51.30 41.60 -73.15
C SER A 7 -50.91 42.87 -73.90
N LEU A 8 -50.77 42.75 -75.22
CA LEU A 8 -50.50 43.85 -76.15
C LEU A 8 -51.51 45.02 -76.02
N ALA A 9 -52.66 44.80 -75.38
CA ALA A 9 -53.63 45.84 -75.03
C ALA A 9 -53.13 46.81 -73.92
N ASP A 10 -52.35 46.34 -72.94
CA ASP A 10 -51.78 47.21 -71.89
C ASP A 10 -50.65 48.10 -72.43
N ILE A 11 -49.89 47.58 -73.39
CA ILE A 11 -48.85 48.37 -74.10
C ILE A 11 -49.49 49.43 -75.00
N ALA A 12 -50.65 49.14 -75.60
CA ALA A 12 -51.38 50.10 -76.42
C ALA A 12 -52.16 51.15 -75.60
N ALA A 13 -52.48 50.91 -74.33
CA ALA A 13 -52.99 51.92 -73.41
C ALA A 13 -51.85 52.85 -72.91
N ALA A 14 -50.66 52.30 -72.69
CA ALA A 14 -49.46 53.10 -72.39
C ALA A 14 -48.97 53.91 -73.61
N MET A 15 -49.29 53.46 -74.84
CA MET A 15 -48.99 54.14 -76.10
C MET A 15 -50.26 54.56 -76.87
N GLY A 16 -51.32 54.88 -76.13
CA GLY A 16 -52.64 55.19 -76.68
C GLY A 16 -52.77 56.63 -77.15
N GLY A 17 -52.57 56.83 -78.46
CA GLY A 17 -53.42 57.74 -79.21
C GLY A 17 -52.81 59.06 -79.65
N ASN A 18 -52.13 59.01 -80.79
CA ASN A 18 -52.16 59.96 -81.90
C ASN A 18 -52.34 61.47 -81.60
N GLY A 19 -51.37 62.24 -82.05
CA GLY A 19 -51.67 63.57 -82.61
C GLY A 19 -50.78 64.66 -82.09
N MET A 20 -49.79 64.99 -82.91
CA MET A 20 -49.13 66.29 -82.88
C MET A 20 -50.20 67.40 -82.85
N GLY A 21 -50.24 68.15 -81.75
CA GLY A 21 -51.05 69.36 -81.62
C GLY A 21 -52.48 69.13 -81.10
N GLY A 22 -52.72 69.53 -79.85
CA GLY A 22 -54.09 69.61 -79.33
C GLY A 22 -54.12 69.54 -77.82
N MET A 23 -54.07 70.71 -77.19
CA MET A 23 -54.28 70.98 -75.76
C MET A 23 -55.15 69.94 -75.03
N GLY A 24 -54.50 69.07 -74.25
CA GLY A 24 -55.16 68.08 -73.39
C GLY A 24 -54.25 67.42 -72.35
N GLY A 25 -53.07 68.02 -72.08
CA GLY A 25 -52.03 67.47 -71.20
C GLY A 25 -51.46 68.49 -70.21
N SER A 26 -52.27 69.46 -69.78
CA SER A 26 -51.80 70.65 -69.06
C SER A 26 -51.11 70.37 -67.71
N TRP A 27 -51.36 69.22 -67.07
CA TRP A 27 -50.63 68.79 -65.86
C TRP A 27 -49.31 68.03 -66.16
N LEU A 28 -49.27 67.24 -67.24
CA LEU A 28 -48.07 66.50 -67.66
C LEU A 28 -47.05 67.41 -68.33
N ALA A 29 -47.50 68.44 -69.05
CA ALA A 29 -46.63 69.47 -69.62
C ALA A 29 -45.89 70.28 -68.53
N ILE A 30 -46.53 70.53 -67.38
CA ILE A 30 -45.93 71.20 -66.23
C ILE A 30 -44.90 70.28 -65.53
N LEU A 31 -45.23 68.99 -65.35
CA LEU A 31 -44.30 67.99 -64.83
C LEU A 31 -43.05 67.84 -65.71
N PHE A 32 -43.21 67.87 -67.04
CA PHE A 32 -42.09 67.79 -67.98
C PHE A 32 -41.20 69.06 -67.92
N LEU A 33 -41.78 70.24 -67.69
CA LEU A 33 -41.04 71.51 -67.52
C LEU A 33 -40.31 71.60 -66.18
N ILE A 34 -40.84 71.01 -65.09
CA ILE A 34 -40.18 70.92 -63.78
C ILE A 34 -38.95 69.99 -63.83
N ILE A 35 -39.07 68.85 -64.53
CA ILE A 35 -37.94 67.91 -64.73
C ILE A 35 -36.85 68.50 -65.64
N LEU A 36 -37.22 69.36 -66.60
CA LEU A 36 -36.26 69.94 -67.55
C LEU A 36 -35.64 71.27 -67.09
N PHE A 37 -36.36 72.13 -66.36
CA PHE A 37 -35.93 73.50 -66.04
C PHE A 37 -36.16 73.96 -64.58
N GLY A 38 -36.74 73.13 -63.71
CA GLY A 38 -37.21 73.63 -62.42
C GLY A 38 -37.17 72.62 -61.28
N GLY A 39 -36.02 71.99 -61.03
CA GLY A 39 -35.86 71.18 -59.81
C GLY A 39 -34.72 70.19 -59.86
N ASN A 40 -33.56 70.62 -59.33
CA ASN A 40 -32.41 69.85 -58.87
C ASN A 40 -32.50 68.30 -58.97
N GLY A 41 -31.98 67.74 -60.08
CA GLY A 41 -31.56 66.33 -60.13
C GLY A 41 -32.04 65.53 -61.33
N GLY A 42 -31.81 66.03 -62.54
CA GLY A 42 -31.97 65.26 -63.78
C GLY A 42 -31.09 64.01 -63.81
N TRP A 43 -31.59 62.99 -64.52
CA TRP A 43 -30.88 61.78 -64.90
C TRP A 43 -29.43 62.06 -65.30
N GLY A 44 -28.54 61.77 -64.36
CA GLY A 44 -27.12 62.09 -64.45
C GLY A 44 -26.39 61.77 -63.14
N ASN A 45 -26.78 60.68 -62.48
CA ASN A 45 -26.09 60.16 -61.29
C ASN A 45 -24.76 59.48 -61.68
N ASN A 46 -23.90 60.24 -62.37
CA ASN A 46 -22.50 59.90 -62.54
C ASN A 46 -21.61 61.15 -62.62
N PHE A 47 -21.86 62.12 -61.73
CA PHE A 47 -20.93 63.21 -61.43
C PHE A 47 -20.45 63.20 -59.97
N ASN A 48 -20.56 62.06 -59.28
CA ASN A 48 -19.90 61.85 -57.97
C ASN A 48 -18.38 61.68 -58.08
N ASN A 49 -17.75 62.32 -59.09
CA ASN A 49 -16.30 62.43 -59.18
C ASN A 49 -15.83 63.65 -60.01
N ALA A 50 -16.58 64.75 -59.97
CA ALA A 50 -16.13 66.00 -60.57
C ALA A 50 -16.83 67.18 -59.89
N ILE A 51 -16.39 67.52 -58.66
CA ILE A 51 -16.33 68.86 -58.05
C ILE A 51 -15.85 68.61 -56.61
N GLY A 52 -14.63 69.06 -56.32
CA GLY A 52 -13.91 68.77 -55.08
C GLY A 52 -14.55 69.36 -53.84
N TYR A 53 -15.35 68.55 -53.14
CA TYR A 53 -15.41 68.52 -51.68
C TYR A 53 -15.52 67.07 -51.24
N GLU A 54 -14.37 66.54 -50.83
CA GLU A 54 -14.23 65.27 -50.15
C GLU A 54 -15.21 65.19 -48.98
N ASN A 55 -15.88 64.04 -48.83
CA ASN A 55 -16.44 63.48 -47.60
C ASN A 55 -16.23 64.34 -46.33
N LEU A 56 -17.03 65.38 -46.11
CA LEU A 56 -16.99 66.14 -44.85
C LEU A 56 -17.78 65.36 -43.79
N ALA A 57 -17.17 64.27 -43.31
CA ALA A 57 -17.58 63.62 -42.08
C ALA A 57 -17.47 64.65 -40.94
N THR A 58 -18.53 64.83 -40.16
CA THR A 58 -18.51 65.72 -38.99
C THR A 58 -17.36 65.29 -38.08
N SER A 59 -16.62 66.21 -37.46
CA SER A 59 -15.41 65.93 -36.67
C SER A 59 -15.54 64.78 -35.64
N ASN A 60 -16.74 64.57 -35.08
CA ASN A 60 -17.06 63.45 -34.20
C ASN A 60 -17.16 62.06 -34.90
N GLU A 61 -17.44 61.98 -36.19
CA GLU A 61 -17.46 60.72 -36.96
C GLU A 61 -16.06 60.30 -37.41
N VAL A 62 -15.21 61.26 -37.76
CA VAL A 62 -13.80 61.00 -38.09
C VAL A 62 -13.05 60.48 -36.87
N GLN A 63 -13.25 61.11 -35.70
CA GLN A 63 -12.63 60.66 -34.44
C GLN A 63 -13.05 59.22 -34.06
N ARG A 64 -14.37 58.92 -34.10
CA ARG A 64 -14.88 57.55 -33.83
C ARG A 64 -14.45 56.54 -34.89
N GLY A 65 -14.25 56.97 -36.14
CA GLY A 65 -13.66 56.16 -37.20
C GLY A 65 -12.22 55.76 -36.90
N PHE A 66 -11.39 56.71 -36.44
CA PHE A 66 -10.02 56.44 -36.01
C PHE A 66 -9.96 55.60 -34.73
N ASP A 67 -10.83 55.85 -33.75
CA ASP A 67 -10.91 55.02 -32.53
C ASP A 67 -11.35 53.58 -32.84
N ASN A 68 -12.30 53.40 -33.77
CA ASN A 68 -12.71 52.08 -34.25
C ASN A 68 -11.60 51.41 -35.09
N GLN A 69 -10.85 52.15 -35.91
CA GLN A 69 -9.71 51.61 -36.66
C GLN A 69 -8.57 51.16 -35.75
N ASN A 70 -8.23 51.95 -34.73
CA ASN A 70 -7.23 51.58 -33.72
C ASN A 70 -7.71 50.37 -32.89
N SER A 71 -8.99 50.32 -32.53
CA SER A 71 -9.59 49.16 -31.85
C SER A 71 -9.54 47.90 -32.72
N MET A 72 -9.84 48.00 -34.02
CA MET A 72 -9.76 46.89 -34.97
C MET A 72 -8.31 46.43 -35.22
N ALA A 73 -7.33 47.32 -35.18
CA ALA A 73 -5.91 46.97 -35.29
C ALA A 73 -5.44 46.20 -34.04
N ASN A 74 -5.78 46.69 -32.84
CA ASN A 74 -5.46 46.03 -31.57
C ASN A 74 -6.12 44.64 -31.48
N GLN A 75 -7.35 44.48 -31.95
CA GLN A 75 -8.03 43.18 -31.99
C GLN A 75 -7.32 42.17 -32.89
N ARG A 76 -6.84 42.59 -34.07
CA ARG A 76 -6.08 41.70 -34.97
C ARG A 76 -4.74 41.28 -34.37
N GLU A 77 -4.07 42.20 -33.68
CA GLU A 77 -2.82 41.89 -32.98
C GLU A 77 -3.03 40.90 -31.84
N ILE A 78 -4.05 41.11 -31.01
CA ILE A 78 -4.42 40.18 -29.93
C ILE A 78 -4.78 38.80 -30.50
N LEU A 79 -5.56 38.74 -31.58
CA LEU A 79 -5.90 37.46 -32.22
C LEU A 79 -4.66 36.73 -32.75
N SER A 80 -3.70 37.45 -33.33
CA SER A 80 -2.43 36.86 -33.78
C SER A 80 -1.57 36.40 -32.60
N ALA A 81 -1.48 37.19 -31.52
CA ALA A 81 -0.75 36.85 -30.31
C ALA A 81 -1.36 35.64 -29.58
N VAL A 82 -2.69 35.56 -29.50
CA VAL A 82 -3.41 34.42 -28.93
C VAL A 82 -3.21 33.18 -29.79
N ASN A 83 -3.34 33.27 -31.11
CA ASN A 83 -3.16 32.12 -32.00
C ASN A 83 -1.71 31.59 -31.97
N SER A 84 -0.72 32.48 -32.00
CA SER A 84 0.70 32.10 -31.89
C SER A 84 1.04 31.53 -30.51
N GLY A 85 0.55 32.16 -29.43
CA GLY A 85 0.71 31.66 -28.07
C GLY A 85 0.03 30.32 -27.83
N THR A 86 -1.12 30.09 -28.46
CA THR A 86 -1.86 28.81 -28.37
C THR A 86 -1.16 27.70 -29.16
N ALA A 87 -0.65 28.01 -30.36
CA ALA A 87 0.17 27.06 -31.12
C ALA A 87 1.45 26.67 -30.36
N GLN A 88 2.10 27.64 -29.71
CA GLN A 88 3.28 27.41 -28.88
C GLN A 88 2.96 26.58 -27.63
N SER A 89 1.84 26.86 -26.94
CA SER A 89 1.45 26.10 -25.75
C SER A 89 1.06 24.67 -26.09
N VAL A 90 0.40 24.43 -27.23
CA VAL A 90 0.09 23.10 -27.73
C VAL A 90 1.37 22.34 -28.11
N ALA A 91 2.31 23.00 -28.80
CA ALA A 91 3.61 22.38 -29.13
C ALA A 91 4.40 22.00 -27.88
N ALA A 92 4.48 22.88 -26.88
CA ALA A 92 5.13 22.59 -25.60
C ALA A 92 4.44 21.45 -24.83
N THR A 93 3.10 21.40 -24.85
CA THR A 93 2.33 20.32 -24.22
C THR A 93 2.59 18.98 -24.89
N ASN A 94 2.67 18.94 -26.22
CA ASN A 94 3.00 17.71 -26.96
C ASN A 94 4.43 17.23 -26.66
N GLN A 95 5.39 18.15 -26.53
CA GLN A 95 6.76 17.80 -26.13
C GLN A 95 6.79 17.17 -24.72
N VAL A 96 6.14 17.81 -23.75
CA VAL A 96 6.02 17.27 -22.38
C VAL A 96 5.31 15.91 -22.38
N TYR A 97 4.28 15.74 -23.20
CA TYR A 97 3.59 14.45 -23.34
C TYR A 97 4.53 13.34 -23.83
N HIS A 98 5.34 13.62 -24.85
CA HIS A 98 6.33 12.65 -25.35
C HIS A 98 7.42 12.34 -24.32
N ASP A 99 7.90 13.35 -23.59
CA ASP A 99 8.90 13.17 -22.53
C ASP A 99 8.35 12.31 -21.38
N ILE A 100 7.11 12.55 -20.96
CA ILE A 100 6.44 11.73 -19.94
C ILE A 100 6.27 10.30 -20.43
N VAL A 101 5.80 10.08 -21.67
CA VAL A 101 5.61 8.74 -22.21
C VAL A 101 6.94 7.97 -22.30
N SER A 102 8.02 8.63 -22.72
CA SER A 102 9.35 8.02 -22.75
C SER A 102 9.85 7.68 -21.35
N TYR A 103 9.77 8.64 -20.42
CA TYR A 103 10.19 8.45 -19.03
C TYR A 103 9.43 7.31 -18.35
N VAL A 104 8.11 7.27 -18.54
CA VAL A 104 7.26 6.20 -18.00
C VAL A 104 7.61 4.86 -18.64
N GLY A 105 7.84 4.82 -19.96
CA GLY A 105 8.30 3.60 -20.65
C GLY A 105 9.61 3.05 -20.10
N ASP A 106 10.60 3.92 -19.87
CA ASP A 106 11.89 3.54 -19.29
C ASP A 106 11.69 2.97 -17.88
N LYS A 107 10.86 3.61 -17.05
CA LYS A 107 10.53 3.12 -15.69
C LYS A 107 9.79 1.79 -15.69
N TYR A 108 8.89 1.55 -16.64
CA TYR A 108 8.26 0.23 -16.78
C TYR A 108 9.27 -0.86 -17.14
N SER A 109 10.23 -0.56 -18.02
CA SER A 109 11.28 -1.53 -18.38
C SER A 109 12.25 -1.83 -17.23
N GLU A 110 12.56 -0.84 -16.40
CA GLU A 110 13.37 -0.99 -15.19
C GLU A 110 12.64 -1.83 -14.15
N LEU A 111 11.35 -1.54 -13.92
CA LEU A 111 10.50 -2.30 -13.01
C LEU A 111 10.36 -3.77 -13.45
N ASP A 112 10.22 -4.04 -14.74
CA ASP A 112 10.11 -5.41 -15.25
C ASP A 112 11.39 -6.22 -14.95
N ARG A 113 12.57 -5.61 -15.10
CA ARG A 113 13.85 -6.23 -14.71
C ARG A 113 13.98 -6.43 -13.21
N ASP A 114 13.53 -5.47 -12.41
CA ASP A 114 13.53 -5.59 -10.95
C ASP A 114 12.61 -6.73 -10.50
N VAL A 115 11.40 -6.82 -11.06
CA VAL A 115 10.45 -7.91 -10.79
C VAL A 115 11.04 -9.28 -11.18
N LEU A 116 11.70 -9.40 -12.34
CA LEU A 116 12.39 -10.62 -12.73
C LEU A 116 13.52 -10.99 -11.76
N THR A 117 14.28 -9.99 -11.31
CA THR A 117 15.39 -10.18 -10.35
C THR A 117 14.87 -10.61 -8.98
N VAL A 118 13.80 -9.96 -8.49
CA VAL A 118 13.10 -10.35 -7.25
C VAL A 118 12.53 -11.77 -7.38
N GLY A 119 11.92 -12.11 -8.53
CA GLY A 119 11.42 -13.45 -8.80
C GLY A 119 12.51 -14.53 -8.72
N ALA A 120 13.68 -14.27 -9.32
CA ALA A 120 14.84 -15.15 -9.23
C ALA A 120 15.37 -15.25 -7.78
N GLY A 121 15.45 -14.13 -7.06
CA GLY A 121 15.86 -14.09 -5.66
C GLY A 121 14.94 -14.88 -4.73
N VAL A 122 13.62 -14.78 -4.94
CA VAL A 122 12.62 -15.55 -4.18
C VAL A 122 12.74 -17.05 -4.45
N GLN A 123 12.94 -17.46 -5.70
CA GLN A 123 13.14 -18.88 -6.03
C GLN A 123 14.41 -19.44 -5.38
N GLN A 124 15.50 -18.68 -5.38
CA GLN A 124 16.74 -19.08 -4.70
C GLN A 124 16.57 -19.15 -3.19
N ALA A 125 15.84 -18.20 -2.59
CA ALA A 125 15.52 -18.23 -1.16
C ALA A 125 14.72 -19.48 -0.78
N ILE A 126 13.72 -19.88 -1.57
CA ILE A 126 12.92 -21.09 -1.35
C ILE A 126 13.80 -22.36 -1.47
N ALA A 127 14.69 -22.41 -2.45
CA ALA A 127 15.61 -23.54 -2.61
C ALA A 127 16.55 -23.70 -1.39
N ASN A 128 17.14 -22.60 -0.91
CA ASN A 128 17.96 -22.60 0.30
C ASN A 128 17.16 -22.99 1.55
N GLN A 129 15.89 -22.55 1.64
CA GLN A 129 15.02 -22.88 2.76
C GLN A 129 14.67 -24.38 2.79
N ASN A 130 14.41 -24.99 1.65
CA ASN A 130 14.16 -26.43 1.54
C ASN A 130 15.39 -27.25 1.94
N GLN A 131 16.58 -26.81 1.54
CA GLN A 131 17.84 -27.46 1.94
C GLN A 131 18.05 -27.39 3.46
N CYS A 132 17.88 -26.21 4.06
CA CYS A 132 17.98 -26.03 5.51
C CYS A 132 16.98 -26.91 6.29
N CYS A 133 15.75 -27.05 5.79
CA CYS A 133 14.76 -27.96 6.38
C CYS A 133 15.19 -29.43 6.35
N CYS A 134 15.79 -29.90 5.25
CA CYS A 134 16.29 -31.27 5.14
C CYS A 134 17.47 -31.53 6.09
N ASP A 135 18.47 -30.62 6.10
CA ASP A 135 19.65 -30.75 6.95
C ASP A 135 19.28 -30.72 8.44
N THR A 136 18.39 -29.80 8.82
CA THR A 136 17.89 -29.68 10.20
C THR A 136 17.16 -30.95 10.64
N ARG A 137 16.34 -31.55 9.75
CA ARG A 137 15.63 -32.79 10.07
C ARG A 137 16.59 -33.96 10.29
N MET A 138 17.65 -34.07 9.48
CA MET A 138 18.66 -35.10 9.68
C MET A 138 19.41 -34.91 10.99
N LEU A 139 19.84 -33.68 11.30
CA LEU A 139 20.54 -33.36 12.54
C LEU A 139 19.70 -33.70 13.79
N ILE A 140 18.41 -33.36 13.77
CA ILE A 140 17.47 -33.71 14.86
C ILE A 140 17.36 -35.22 15.00
N GLN A 141 17.24 -35.95 13.89
CA GLN A 141 17.11 -37.40 13.92
C GLN A 141 18.37 -38.07 14.48
N GLU A 142 19.55 -37.63 14.05
CA GLU A 142 20.85 -38.09 14.56
C GLU A 142 21.01 -37.79 16.06
N THR A 143 20.75 -36.54 16.46
CA THR A 143 20.84 -36.12 17.87
C THR A 143 19.87 -36.90 18.76
N SER A 144 18.65 -37.18 18.27
CA SER A 144 17.66 -37.95 19.02
C SER A 144 18.10 -39.41 19.23
N ALA A 145 18.78 -40.02 18.25
CA ALA A 145 19.33 -41.36 18.37
C ALA A 145 20.49 -41.39 19.38
N GLN A 146 21.41 -40.41 19.30
CA GLN A 146 22.53 -40.29 20.22
C GLN A 146 22.04 -40.12 21.67
N ASN A 147 21.10 -39.21 21.92
CA ASN A 147 20.54 -38.97 23.26
C ASN A 147 19.91 -40.24 23.87
N ARG A 148 19.23 -41.06 23.05
CA ARG A 148 18.67 -42.32 23.53
C ARG A 148 19.76 -43.34 23.88
N TYR A 149 20.82 -43.40 23.09
CA TYR A 149 21.96 -44.27 23.36
C TYR A 149 22.69 -43.86 24.66
N ASP A 150 22.98 -42.57 24.82
CA ASP A 150 23.65 -42.03 26.01
C ASP A 150 22.78 -42.19 27.27
N ALA A 151 21.46 -42.02 27.16
CA ALA A 151 20.52 -42.26 28.26
C ALA A 151 20.51 -43.73 28.72
N LEU A 152 20.59 -44.69 27.78
CA LEU A 152 20.69 -46.12 28.09
C LEU A 152 22.01 -46.47 28.79
N LEU A 153 23.13 -45.93 28.28
CA LEU A 153 24.44 -46.12 28.91
C LEU A 153 24.47 -45.58 30.33
N ASN A 154 23.98 -44.36 30.53
CA ASN A 154 23.90 -43.73 31.86
C ASN A 154 23.01 -44.56 32.81
N THR A 155 21.85 -45.03 32.34
CA THR A 155 20.95 -45.86 33.16
C THR A 155 21.61 -47.18 33.55
N ASN A 156 22.32 -47.84 32.63
CA ASN A 156 23.05 -49.08 32.92
C ASN A 156 24.18 -48.87 33.93
N ALA A 157 24.94 -47.78 33.78
CA ALA A 157 26.00 -47.41 34.72
C ALA A 157 25.45 -47.11 36.13
N ILE A 158 24.33 -46.41 36.22
CA ILE A 158 23.63 -46.12 37.47
C ILE A 158 23.15 -47.42 38.12
N ASN A 159 22.49 -48.31 37.37
CA ASN A 159 22.00 -49.58 37.89
C ASN A 159 23.14 -50.45 38.43
N ALA A 160 24.26 -50.54 37.72
CA ALA A 160 25.44 -51.27 38.19
C ALA A 160 26.00 -50.69 39.51
N ASN A 161 26.11 -49.36 39.59
CA ASN A 161 26.56 -48.69 40.82
C ASN A 161 25.58 -48.86 41.99
N ILE A 162 24.27 -48.79 41.75
CA ILE A 162 23.24 -49.02 42.76
C ILE A 162 23.31 -50.46 43.28
N THR A 163 23.42 -51.46 42.39
CA THR A 163 23.55 -52.85 42.80
C THR A 163 24.81 -53.08 43.65
N ALA A 164 25.94 -52.52 43.23
CA ALA A 164 27.19 -52.60 43.99
C ALA A 164 27.10 -51.91 45.36
N SER A 165 26.46 -50.74 45.42
CA SER A 165 26.23 -50.02 46.69
C SER A 165 25.28 -50.78 47.62
N ASN A 166 24.19 -51.33 47.08
CA ASN A 166 23.23 -52.13 47.85
C ASN A 166 23.89 -53.38 48.43
N GLN A 167 24.76 -54.06 47.68
CA GLN A 167 25.48 -55.21 48.20
C GLN A 167 26.37 -54.84 49.38
N LYS A 168 27.13 -53.73 49.29
CA LYS A 168 27.95 -53.25 50.40
C LYS A 168 27.12 -52.92 51.64
N VAL A 169 25.94 -52.32 51.47
CA VAL A 169 25.03 -52.02 52.58
C VAL A 169 24.47 -53.30 53.20
N LEU A 170 24.08 -54.29 52.39
CA LEU A 170 23.61 -55.59 52.87
C LEU A 170 24.70 -56.33 53.65
N ASP A 171 25.93 -56.34 53.14
CA ASP A 171 27.08 -56.97 53.81
C ASP A 171 27.37 -56.29 55.16
N ALA A 172 27.38 -54.95 55.20
CA ALA A 172 27.57 -54.20 56.44
C ALA A 172 26.42 -54.44 57.44
N LEU A 173 25.17 -54.55 56.97
CA LEU A 173 24.03 -54.86 57.83
C LEU A 173 24.11 -56.28 58.39
N ALA A 174 24.54 -57.25 57.56
CA ALA A 174 24.76 -58.63 57.98
C ALA A 174 25.85 -58.71 59.06
N GLN A 175 26.98 -58.02 58.86
CA GLN A 175 28.06 -57.92 59.85
C GLN A 175 27.55 -57.30 61.17
N ASN A 176 26.90 -56.12 61.11
CA ASN A 176 26.33 -55.48 62.30
C ASN A 176 25.33 -56.39 63.06
N LYS A 177 24.54 -57.20 62.34
CA LYS A 177 23.61 -58.15 62.94
C LYS A 177 24.34 -59.31 63.62
N ILE A 178 25.42 -59.83 63.01
CA ILE A 178 26.26 -60.87 63.61
C ILE A 178 26.91 -60.33 64.88
N ASP A 179 27.49 -59.13 64.85
CA ASP A 179 28.13 -58.51 66.00
C ASP A 179 27.14 -58.26 67.14
N ALA A 180 25.94 -57.76 66.83
CA ALA A 180 24.87 -57.57 67.81
C ALA A 180 24.39 -58.89 68.42
N MET A 181 24.29 -59.96 67.62
CA MET A 181 23.94 -61.30 68.12
C MET A 181 25.07 -61.90 68.97
N ALA A 182 26.33 -61.76 68.57
CA ALA A 182 27.49 -62.23 69.34
C ALA A 182 27.61 -61.50 70.69
N ALA A 183 27.35 -60.19 70.74
CA ALA A 183 27.30 -59.43 71.98
C ALA A 183 26.19 -59.95 72.92
N ARG A 184 25.00 -60.26 72.39
CA ARG A 184 23.91 -60.87 73.17
C ARG A 184 24.27 -62.29 73.66
N ILE A 185 24.92 -63.10 72.83
CA ILE A 185 25.34 -64.46 73.21
C ILE A 185 26.34 -64.39 74.37
N ASN A 186 27.39 -63.56 74.27
CA ASN A 186 28.34 -63.36 75.37
C ASN A 186 27.63 -62.93 76.67
N GLN A 187 26.63 -62.06 76.58
CA GLN A 187 25.85 -61.64 77.74
C GLN A 187 24.99 -62.78 78.34
N LEU A 188 24.40 -63.62 77.49
CA LEU A 188 23.61 -64.79 77.90
C LEU A 188 24.48 -65.90 78.47
N GLU A 189 25.66 -66.17 77.90
CA GLU A 189 26.63 -67.14 78.43
C GLU A 189 27.14 -66.72 79.82
N LEU A 190 27.42 -65.42 80.01
CA LEU A 190 27.75 -64.86 81.33
C LEU A 190 26.59 -65.02 82.33
N GLN A 191 25.33 -64.83 81.91
CA GLN A 191 24.16 -65.05 82.78
C GLN A 191 23.94 -66.53 83.14
N GLN A 192 24.11 -67.46 82.19
CA GLN A 192 24.02 -68.89 82.47
C GLN A 192 25.16 -69.38 83.37
N ALA A 193 26.37 -68.84 83.20
CA ALA A 193 27.51 -69.18 84.06
C ALA A 193 27.32 -68.74 85.52
N VAL A 194 26.46 -67.75 85.79
CA VAL A 194 26.19 -67.25 87.15
C VAL A 194 24.87 -67.76 87.76
N SER A 195 24.00 -68.43 86.99
CA SER A 195 22.69 -68.87 87.47
C SER A 195 22.72 -70.10 88.39
N GLY A 196 23.87 -70.77 88.51
CA GLY A 196 24.09 -71.91 89.42
C GLY A 196 25.00 -71.60 90.62
N VAL A 197 25.56 -70.40 90.72
CA VAL A 197 26.54 -70.04 91.76
C VAL A 197 25.97 -68.96 92.66
N VAL A 198 25.78 -69.27 93.94
CA VAL A 198 25.34 -68.29 94.93
C VAL A 198 26.42 -67.22 95.09
N ARG A 199 26.13 -66.00 94.65
CA ARG A 199 27.02 -64.85 94.77
C ARG A 199 26.74 -64.12 96.07
N TYR A 200 27.75 -63.99 96.92
CA TYR A 200 27.71 -63.12 98.08
C TYR A 200 28.06 -61.68 97.65
N PRO A 201 27.31 -60.67 98.10
CA PRO A 201 27.61 -59.28 97.76
C PRO A 201 28.98 -58.88 98.33
N ASN A 202 29.85 -58.37 97.46
CA ASN A 202 31.19 -57.86 97.75
C ASN A 202 31.19 -56.44 98.36
N SER A 203 30.02 -55.93 98.72
CA SER A 203 29.87 -54.83 99.67
C SER A 203 28.78 -55.19 100.67
N PHE A 204 29.09 -55.09 101.97
CA PHE A 204 28.10 -55.18 103.03
C PHE A 204 27.19 -53.95 103.00
N VAL A 205 26.13 -54.00 102.20
CA VAL A 205 24.94 -53.18 102.50
C VAL A 205 24.22 -53.95 103.59
N TYR A 206 24.07 -53.35 104.77
CA TYR A 206 23.37 -53.92 105.92
C TYR A 206 21.93 -54.26 105.53
N SER A 207 21.69 -55.47 105.05
CA SER A 207 20.36 -55.99 104.75
C SER A 207 19.91 -56.80 105.96
N ALA A 208 19.06 -56.21 106.79
CA ALA A 208 18.41 -56.85 107.94
C ALA A 208 17.27 -57.78 107.48
N GLY A 209 17.59 -58.72 106.59
CA GLY A 209 16.66 -59.70 106.03
C GLY A 209 17.27 -61.09 105.96
N ASN A 210 16.43 -62.11 106.21
CA ASN A 210 16.79 -63.51 106.38
C ASN A 210 17.75 -64.00 105.28
N SER A 211 18.89 -64.60 105.69
CA SER A 211 19.86 -65.13 104.74
C SER A 211 19.30 -66.38 104.01
N PRO A 212 19.62 -66.59 102.72
CA PRO A 212 19.11 -67.73 101.95
C PRO A 212 19.73 -69.08 102.35
N PHE A 213 20.66 -69.10 103.31
CA PHE A 213 21.28 -70.32 103.86
C PHE A 213 20.71 -70.74 105.22
N CYS A 214 20.00 -69.82 105.89
CA CYS A 214 19.29 -70.13 107.13
C CYS A 214 17.84 -70.46 106.79
N ASN A 215 17.63 -71.71 106.38
CA ASN A 215 16.30 -72.28 106.26
C ASN A 215 15.75 -72.55 107.66
N GLY A 216 14.77 -71.75 108.10
CA GLY A 216 13.76 -72.08 109.10
C GLY A 216 14.22 -72.70 110.42
N CYS A 217 14.08 -71.91 111.49
CA CYS A 217 13.98 -72.30 112.90
C CYS A 217 15.29 -72.51 113.67
N CYS A 218 15.51 -71.59 114.61
CA CYS A 218 16.49 -71.62 115.70
C CYS A 218 17.98 -71.67 115.34
N GLY A 219 18.60 -70.49 115.31
CA GLY A 219 20.03 -70.34 115.57
C GLY A 219 20.90 -69.94 114.38
N CYS A 220 20.69 -68.72 113.89
CA CYS A 220 21.71 -67.79 113.40
C CYS A 220 21.19 -66.38 113.67
#